data_AF-A0A0D3HBS9-F1
#
_entry.id   AF-A0A0D3HBS9-F1
#
_cell.length_a   1.000
_cell.length_b   1.000
_cell.length_c   1.000
_cell.angle_alpha   90.00
_cell.angle_beta   90.00
_cell.angle_gamma   90.00
#
_symmetry.space_group_name_H-M   'P 1'
#
loop_
_entity.id
_entity.type
_entity.pdbx_description
1 polymer ?
#
loop_
_entity_poly.entity_id
_entity_poly.type
_entity_poly.pdbx_seq_one_letter_code
_entity_poly.pdbx_strand_id
1 'polypeptide(L)'
;MILGLAMHGRGEDALSLFAGMQRAGVTPNEVTLLGVLTACCHAGLVEEGLQQLDTMRRNEIDKVPGCSLIEIDGVVHEFKAIPANSIR
;
A
#
# COMPACT_ATOMS: atom_id res chain seq x y z
N MET A 1 11.21 -1.35 -5.81
CA MET A 1 11.49 -2.75 -5.45
C MET A 1 10.37 -3.34 -4.58
N ILE A 2 9.94 -2.68 -3.48
CA ILE A 2 8.86 -3.17 -2.59
C ILE A 2 7.55 -3.46 -3.32
N LEU A 3 7.03 -2.49 -4.09
CA LEU A 3 5.78 -2.67 -4.86
C LEU A 3 5.87 -3.85 -5.86
N GLY A 4 6.99 -4.00 -6.55
CA GLY A 4 7.20 -5.11 -7.48
C GLY A 4 7.19 -6.47 -6.78
N LEU A 5 7.83 -6.59 -5.62
CA LEU A 5 7.78 -7.82 -4.80
C LEU A 5 6.34 -8.13 -4.38
N ALA A 6 5.61 -7.13 -3.90
CA ALA A 6 4.21 -7.26 -3.49
C ALA A 6 3.29 -7.74 -4.63
N MET A 7 3.42 -7.14 -5.82
CA MET A 7 2.63 -7.50 -7.01
C MET A 7 2.89 -8.93 -7.51
N HIS A 8 4.08 -9.47 -7.26
CA HIS A 8 4.44 -10.84 -7.65
C HIS A 8 4.21 -11.87 -6.52
N GLY A 9 3.38 -11.54 -5.53
CA GLY A 9 3.05 -12.44 -4.43
C GLY A 9 4.16 -12.65 -3.41
N ARG A 10 5.26 -11.89 -3.50
CA ARG A 10 6.40 -11.94 -2.56
C ARG A 10 6.22 -10.96 -1.42
N GLY A 11 5.08 -11.06 -0.72
CA GLY A 11 4.70 -10.12 0.34
C GLY A 11 5.69 -10.09 1.51
N GLU A 12 6.15 -11.26 1.98
CA GLU A 12 7.11 -11.35 3.08
C GLU A 12 8.46 -10.70 2.73
N ASP A 13 8.93 -10.86 1.50
CA ASP A 13 10.16 -10.21 1.02
C ASP A 13 9.98 -8.68 0.96
N ALA A 14 8.82 -8.22 0.51
CA ALA A 14 8.49 -6.79 0.47
C ALA A 14 8.52 -6.17 1.89
N LEU A 15 7.95 -6.86 2.87
CA LEU A 15 7.94 -6.44 4.28
C LEU A 15 9.33 -6.49 4.90
N SER A 16 10.11 -7.53 4.59
CA SER A 16 11.50 -7.65 5.04
C SER A 16 12.37 -6.51 4.51
N LEU A 17 12.19 -6.14 3.24
CA LEU A 17 12.89 -5.01 2.62
C LEU A 17 12.47 -3.68 3.26
N PHE A 18 11.17 -3.51 3.54
CA PHE A 18 10.64 -2.34 4.23
C PHE A 18 11.20 -2.18 5.64
N ALA A 19 11.23 -3.26 6.44
CA ALA A 19 11.85 -3.26 7.76
C ALA A 19 13.36 -2.94 7.69
N GLY A 20 14.05 -3.40 6.64
CA GLY A 20 15.44 -3.01 6.36
C GLY A 20 15.59 -1.52 6.09
N MET A 21 14.71 -0.95 5.27
CA MET A 21 14.67 0.48 4.95
C MET A 21 14.47 1.34 6.21
N GLN A 22 13.53 0.96 7.07
CA GLN A 22 13.28 1.66 8.33
C GLN A 22 14.49 1.60 9.29
N ARG A 23 15.13 0.44 9.42
CA ARG A 23 16.35 0.27 10.23
C ARG A 23 17.52 1.10 9.71
N ALA A 24 17.60 1.32 8.41
CA ALA A 24 18.60 2.18 7.79
C ALA A 24 18.29 3.69 7.94
N GLY A 25 17.18 4.05 8.60
CA GLY A 25 16.77 5.45 8.77
C GLY A 25 16.24 6.10 7.50
N VAL A 26 15.91 5.31 6.47
CA VAL A 26 15.40 5.82 5.20
C VAL A 26 13.89 6.01 5.32
N THR A 27 13.42 7.23 5.08
CA THR A 27 12.00 7.58 5.17
C THR A 27 11.20 6.94 4.03
N PRO A 28 10.16 6.13 4.33
CA PRO A 28 9.23 5.62 3.33
C PRO A 28 8.50 6.75 2.62
N ASN A 29 8.41 6.69 1.29
CA ASN A 29 7.55 7.56 0.51
C ASN A 29 6.21 6.88 0.19
N GLU A 30 5.31 7.61 -0.46
CA GLU A 30 3.94 7.16 -0.76
C GLU A 30 3.91 5.84 -1.54
N VAL A 31 4.77 5.71 -2.55
CA VAL A 31 4.88 4.49 -3.39
C VAL A 31 5.38 3.30 -2.58
N THR A 32 6.29 3.54 -1.63
CA THR A 32 6.80 2.51 -0.72
C THR A 32 5.69 1.98 0.17
N LEU A 33 4.94 2.88 0.81
CA LEU A 33 3.83 2.52 1.70
C LEU A 33 2.71 1.82 0.93
N LEU A 34 2.43 2.24 -0.31
CA LEU A 34 1.54 1.51 -1.21
C LEU A 34 2.00 0.06 -1.43
N GLY A 35 3.28 -0.15 -1.74
CA GLY A 35 3.82 -1.50 -1.92
C GLY A 35 3.70 -2.37 -0.66
N VAL A 36 3.89 -1.78 0.52
CA VAL A 36 3.69 -2.47 1.81
C VAL A 36 2.21 -2.85 2.00
N LEU A 37 1.27 -1.95 1.71
CA LEU A 37 -0.16 -2.26 1.80
C LEU A 37 -0.55 -3.37 0.83
N THR A 38 -0.06 -3.35 -0.41
CA THR A 38 -0.28 -4.42 -1.38
C THR A 38 0.25 -5.76 -0.86
N ALA A 39 1.44 -5.76 -0.24
CA ALA A 39 2.02 -6.96 0.36
C ALA A 39 1.15 -7.50 1.51
N CYS A 40 0.65 -6.62 2.38
CA CYS A 40 -0.24 -6.99 3.48
C CYS A 40 -1.57 -7.57 2.98
N CYS A 41 -2.15 -6.99 1.92
CA CYS A 41 -3.38 -7.51 1.30
C CYS A 41 -3.20 -8.93 0.76
N HIS A 42 -2.09 -9.20 0.05
CA HIS A 42 -1.82 -10.53 -0.50
C HIS A 42 -1.45 -11.56 0.57
N ALA A 43 -0.81 -11.12 1.66
CA ALA A 43 -0.38 -11.99 2.75
C ALA A 43 -1.45 -12.22 3.85
N GLY A 44 -2.60 -11.52 3.78
CA GLY A 44 -3.64 -11.59 4.82
C GLY A 44 -3.26 -10.89 6.13
N LEU A 45 -2.27 -9.99 6.10
CA LEU A 45 -1.71 -9.29 7.27
C LEU A 45 -2.50 -8.01 7.54
N VAL A 46 -3.72 -8.18 8.05
CA VAL A 46 -4.69 -7.09 8.20
C VAL A 46 -4.24 -6.05 9.23
N GLU A 47 -3.74 -6.48 10.37
CA GLU A 47 -3.33 -5.57 11.46
C GLU A 47 -2.16 -4.69 11.03
N GLU A 48 -1.17 -5.26 10.35
CA GLU A 48 -0.01 -4.55 9.82
C GLU A 48 -0.42 -3.56 8.73
N GLY A 49 -1.33 -3.96 7.84
CA GLY A 49 -1.90 -3.08 6.82
C GLY A 49 -2.61 -1.86 7.45
N LEU A 50 -3.40 -2.07 8.50
CA LEU A 50 -4.08 -1.00 9.23
C LEU A 50 -3.10 -0.05 9.92
N GLN A 51 -2.07 -0.58 10.56
CA GLN A 51 -1.02 0.25 11.19
C GLN A 51 -0.35 1.17 10.17
N GLN A 52 -0.05 0.67 8.96
CA GLN A 52 0.57 1.48 7.91
C GLN A 52 -0.38 2.55 7.37
N LEU A 53 -1.69 2.25 7.24
CA LEU A 53 -2.69 3.24 6.88
C LEU A 53 -2.78 4.39 7.91
N ASP A 54 -2.73 4.07 9.20
CA ASP A 54 -2.70 5.08 10.26
C ASP A 54 -1.43 5.93 10.21
N THR A 55 -0.28 5.33 9.92
CA THR A 55 0.97 6.07 9.69
C THR A 55 0.86 7.02 8.49
N MET A 56 0.29 6.57 7.37
CA MET A 56 0.06 7.42 6.20
C MET A 56 -0.83 8.62 6.55
N ARG A 57 -1.93 8.38 7.27
CA ARG A 57 -2.87 9.44 7.69
C ARG A 57 -2.21 10.47 8.61
N ARG A 58 -1.41 10.02 9.59
CA ARG A 58 -0.68 10.91 10.52
C ARG A 58 0.37 11.76 9.82
N ASN A 59 0.94 11.26 8.74
CA ASN A 59 1.97 11.94 7.96
C ASN A 59 1.38 12.80 6.82
N GLU A 60 0.05 12.97 6.77
CA GLU A 60 -0.66 13.74 5.74
C GLU A 60 -0.29 13.29 4.31
N ILE A 61 -0.03 11.98 4.16
CA ILE A 61 0.30 11.38 2.86
C ILE A 61 -1.00 11.15 2.09
N ASP A 62 -1.29 12.04 1.14
CA ASP A 62 -2.38 11.88 0.21
C ASP A 62 -2.05 10.78 -0.80
N LYS A 63 -2.94 9.80 -0.91
CA LYS A 63 -2.78 8.75 -1.91
C LYS A 63 -3.06 9.35 -3.28
N VAL A 64 -2.06 9.41 -4.16
CA VAL A 64 -2.31 9.67 -5.59
C VAL A 64 -3.28 8.60 -6.09
N PRO A 65 -4.44 8.97 -6.69
CA PRO A 65 -5.39 8.02 -7.24
C PRO A 65 -4.69 7.10 -8.24
N GLY A 66 -4.69 5.79 -7.98
CA GLY A 66 -4.04 4.81 -8.85
C GLY A 66 -3.77 3.46 -8.18
N CYS A 67 -4.05 2.40 -8.94
CA CYS A 67 -3.80 0.97 -8.64
C CYS A 67 -4.56 0.34 -7.47
N SER A 68 -5.75 0.84 -7.12
CA SER A 68 -6.76 0.02 -6.43
C SER A 68 -7.55 -0.76 -7.47
N LEU A 69 -6.91 -1.74 -8.12
CA LEU A 69 -7.55 -2.59 -9.11
C LEU A 69 -7.88 -3.92 -8.43
N ILE A 70 -9.17 -4.23 -8.26
CA ILE A 70 -9.60 -5.59 -7.89
C ILE A 70 -10.06 -6.27 -9.18
N GLU A 71 -9.38 -7.35 -9.58
CA GLU A 71 -9.83 -8.18 -10.69
C GLU A 71 -10.71 -9.31 -10.16
N ILE A 72 -11.96 -9.38 -10.62
CA ILE A 72 -12.89 -10.48 -10.35
C ILE A 72 -13.41 -10.96 -11.71
N ASP A 73 -13.21 -12.25 -12.02
CA ASP A 73 -13.65 -12.88 -13.28
C ASP A 73 -13.18 -12.17 -14.56
N GLY A 74 -11.96 -11.63 -14.55
CA GLY A 74 -11.39 -10.89 -15.69
C GLY A 74 -11.86 -9.44 -15.80
N VAL A 75 -12.64 -8.95 -14.83
CA VAL A 75 -13.12 -7.56 -14.77
C VAL A 75 -12.33 -6.79 -13.73
N VAL A 76 -11.70 -5.71 -14.19
CA VAL A 76 -10.87 -4.83 -13.36
C VAL A 76 -11.72 -3.70 -12.77
N HIS A 77 -11.85 -3.67 -11.45
CA HIS A 77 -12.55 -2.62 -10.70
C HIS A 77 -11.55 -1.61 -10.16
N GLU A 78 -11.56 -0.38 -10.70
CA GLU A 78 -10.73 0.73 -10.23
C GLU A 78 -11.42 1.52 -9.11
N PHE A 79 -10.88 1.48 -7.89
CA PHE A 79 -11.33 2.37 -6.83
C PHE A 79 -10.62 3.72 -6.94
N LYS A 80 -11.34 4.72 -7.44
CA LYS A 80 -10.89 6.11 -7.45
C LYS A 80 -11.09 6.71 -6.05
N ALA A 81 -10.03 7.28 -5.49
CA ALA A 81 -10.18 8.13 -4.31
C ALA A 81 -10.99 9.36 -4.71
N ILE A 82 -12.17 9.51 -4.12
CA ILE A 82 -13.00 10.70 -4.30
C ILE A 82 -12.45 11.76 -3.32
N PRO A 83 -12.13 12.99 -3.77
CA PRO A 83 -11.72 14.05 -2.86
C PRO A 83 -12.77 14.23 -1.76
N ALA A 84 -12.35 14.43 -0.50
CA ALA A 84 -13.26 14.56 0.64
C ALA A 84 -14.35 15.64 0.44
N ASN A 85 -14.10 16.62 -0.42
CA ASN A 85 -15.03 17.70 -0.79
C ASN A 85 -16.06 17.35 -1.89
N SER A 86 -16.08 16.13 -2.42
CA SER A 86 -16.95 15.75 -3.54
C SER A 86 -18.16 14.89 -3.15
N ILE A 87 -18.41 14.70 -1.85
CA ILE A 87 -19.63 14.07 -1.33
C ILE A 87 -20.66 15.18 -1.08
N ARG A 88 -21.66 15.30 -1.96
CA ARG A 88 -22.90 16.06 -1.74
C ARG A 88 -24.04 15.12 -1.40
#